data_AF-A0A933UQV1-F1
#
_entry.id   AF-A0A933UQV1-F1
#
_cell.length_a   1.000
_cell.length_b   1.000
_cell.length_c   1.000
_cell.angle_alpha   90.00
_cell.angle_beta   90.00
_cell.angle_gamma   90.00
#
_symmetry.space_group_name_H-M   'P 1'
#
loop_
_entity.id
_entity.type
_entity.pdbx_description
1 polymer ?
#
loop_
_entity_poly.entity_id
_entity_poly.type
_entity_poly.pdbx_seq_one_letter_code
_entity_poly.pdbx_strand_id
1 'polypeptide(L)'
;MSADEVVALYDPDDVCGRVVGAAPRAQVRAGNLPHAATGVLLRRPTGEVFVHRRAATKDLWPGAHDCAAGGVVHAGETPLEAARRELAEELGVEGAGLTEVFTGWYRDDDTHYLAHVYEAVWDGPVRFVDDEVEDGWWEHPAVLAERLADPAWPFVPDTRRLLATGGLLGAGPAPVPGGRWVEGETVVYRWGREGRTRFARLARVVRHDDDGLLLWVGPGWPVVEQSLADGRGVREAPIEERFTAPRARRTAVWRGPGILMLVPPGPTAWSVWWFFGTGADGARTFEGWYGNLEAPHALRTTALGTRLVDSADRALDVWVTPDRTPRWKDEDEFAVITALGTRWTAAQAPGIRADGEQVMALARAGAPPFDGRWTDFSPDPAWPVPGFPADWDVPHVAGP
;
A
#
# COMPACT_ATOMS: atom_id res chain seq x y z
N MET A 1 33.00 16.85 -4.35
CA MET A 1 33.70 15.54 -4.33
C MET A 1 34.89 15.45 -5.28
N SER A 2 35.89 14.60 -4.97
CA SER A 2 37.15 14.44 -5.71
C SER A 2 37.05 13.43 -6.87
N ALA A 3 37.65 13.75 -8.02
CA ALA A 3 37.70 12.87 -9.18
C ALA A 3 38.47 11.55 -8.94
N ASP A 4 39.33 11.54 -7.92
CA ASP A 4 40.23 10.43 -7.56
C ASP A 4 39.61 9.46 -6.53
N GLU A 5 38.41 9.74 -6.02
CA GLU A 5 37.69 8.82 -5.13
C GLU A 5 37.49 7.46 -5.77
N VAL A 6 37.82 6.38 -5.05
CA VAL A 6 37.73 5.02 -5.56
C VAL A 6 36.36 4.44 -5.20
N VAL A 7 35.56 4.15 -6.23
CA VAL A 7 34.18 3.66 -6.13
C VAL A 7 34.15 2.15 -6.32
N ALA A 8 33.33 1.45 -5.54
CA ALA A 8 33.11 0.02 -5.71
C ALA A 8 32.28 -0.27 -6.97
N LEU A 9 32.73 -1.24 -7.77
CA LEU A 9 32.00 -1.73 -8.95
C LEU A 9 31.19 -2.98 -8.57
N TYR A 10 29.95 -3.04 -9.05
CA TYR A 10 28.98 -4.06 -8.70
C TYR A 10 28.62 -4.90 -9.93
N ASP A 11 28.28 -6.17 -9.72
CA ASP A 11 27.76 -7.03 -10.77
C ASP A 11 26.32 -6.64 -11.12
N PRO A 12 26.04 -6.10 -12.32
CA PRO A 12 24.69 -5.68 -12.70
C PRO A 12 23.69 -6.83 -12.82
N ASP A 13 24.18 -8.08 -12.95
CA ASP A 13 23.32 -9.27 -13.02
C ASP A 13 23.01 -9.84 -11.62
N ASP A 14 23.64 -9.31 -10.56
CA ASP A 14 23.37 -9.70 -9.18
C ASP A 14 22.50 -8.66 -8.46
N VAL A 15 21.25 -9.04 -8.20
CA VAL A 15 20.29 -8.22 -7.45
C VAL A 15 20.64 -8.06 -5.98
N CYS A 16 21.50 -8.92 -5.42
CA CYS A 16 21.98 -8.84 -4.04
C CYS A 16 23.22 -7.93 -3.90
N GLY A 17 23.79 -7.44 -5.00
CA GLY A 17 24.87 -6.46 -4.99
C GLY A 17 26.26 -7.03 -4.69
N ARG A 18 26.72 -8.03 -5.44
CA ARG A 18 28.11 -8.50 -5.35
C ARG A 18 29.09 -7.50 -5.94
N VAL A 19 30.08 -7.11 -5.14
CA VAL A 19 31.23 -6.31 -5.59
C VAL A 19 32.15 -7.14 -6.49
N VAL A 20 32.51 -6.60 -7.65
CA VAL A 20 33.37 -7.25 -8.67
C VAL A 20 34.67 -6.51 -8.93
N GLY A 21 34.82 -5.29 -8.40
CA GLY A 21 36.02 -4.49 -8.57
C GLY A 21 35.89 -3.10 -7.96
N ALA A 22 36.80 -2.21 -8.33
CA ALA A 22 36.77 -0.80 -7.97
C ALA A 22 37.44 0.04 -9.05
N ALA A 23 36.99 1.29 -9.22
CA ALA A 23 37.56 2.23 -10.18
C ALA A 23 37.48 3.68 -9.68
N PRO A 24 38.37 4.59 -10.14
CA PRO A 24 38.23 6.01 -9.88
C PRO A 24 36.87 6.53 -10.35
N ARG A 25 36.24 7.42 -9.58
CA ARG A 25 34.93 8.02 -9.88
C ARG A 25 34.86 8.59 -11.29
N ALA A 26 35.92 9.26 -11.74
CA ALA A 26 36.00 9.80 -13.09
C ALA A 26 35.82 8.72 -14.18
N GLN A 27 36.37 7.52 -13.97
CA GLN A 27 36.21 6.39 -14.90
C GLN A 27 34.81 5.78 -14.81
N VAL A 28 34.24 5.68 -13.61
CA VAL A 28 32.86 5.22 -13.40
C VAL A 28 31.88 6.11 -14.17
N ARG A 29 32.04 7.43 -14.05
CA ARG A 29 31.22 8.42 -14.76
C ARG A 29 31.44 8.36 -16.27
N ALA A 30 32.69 8.36 -16.73
CA ALA A 30 33.00 8.35 -18.17
C ALA A 30 32.53 7.07 -18.88
N GLY A 31 32.53 5.93 -18.18
CA GLY A 31 32.13 4.64 -18.72
C GLY A 31 30.71 4.18 -18.38
N ASN A 32 29.96 4.98 -17.60
CA ASN A 32 28.69 4.58 -16.97
C ASN A 32 28.77 3.17 -16.35
N LEU A 33 29.82 2.93 -15.57
CA LEU A 33 30.13 1.61 -15.01
C LEU A 33 29.14 1.26 -13.89
N PRO A 34 28.68 -0.01 -13.80
CA PRO A 34 27.78 -0.43 -12.72
C PRO A 34 28.46 -0.30 -11.36
N HIS A 35 27.88 0.51 -10.48
CA HIS A 35 28.37 0.78 -9.12
C HIS A 35 27.21 0.77 -8.12
N ALA A 36 27.43 1.19 -6.87
CA ALA A 36 26.36 1.43 -5.91
C ALA A 36 26.37 2.87 -5.41
N ALA A 37 25.19 3.38 -5.08
CA ALA A 37 25.00 4.68 -4.45
C ALA A 37 23.91 4.60 -3.39
N THR A 38 23.97 5.51 -2.43
CA THR A 38 23.02 5.62 -1.34
C THR A 38 22.14 6.84 -1.51
N GLY A 39 20.95 6.80 -0.91
CA GLY A 39 20.10 7.96 -0.78
C GLY A 39 19.33 7.90 0.53
N VAL A 40 19.32 8.99 1.28
CA VAL A 40 18.62 9.10 2.56
C VAL A 40 17.49 10.11 2.44
N LEU A 41 16.26 9.64 2.67
CA LEU A 41 15.10 10.49 2.85
C LEU A 41 15.02 10.95 4.30
N LEU A 42 15.21 12.24 4.50
CA LEU A 42 15.12 12.85 5.82
C LEU A 42 13.68 13.33 6.07
N ARG A 43 13.06 12.84 7.15
CA ARG A 43 11.71 13.23 7.57
C ARG A 43 11.72 13.95 8.90
N ARG A 44 10.80 14.89 9.07
CA ARG A 44 10.40 15.34 10.40
C ARG A 44 9.50 14.33 11.09
N PRO A 45 9.44 14.33 12.44
CA PRO A 45 8.43 13.58 13.17
C PRO A 45 6.99 13.91 12.75
N THR A 46 6.76 15.12 12.25
CA THR A 46 5.48 15.61 11.72
C THR A 46 5.17 15.14 10.29
N GLY A 47 6.12 14.47 9.63
CA GLY A 47 5.92 13.80 8.34
C GLY A 47 6.43 14.56 7.10
N GLU A 48 6.82 15.83 7.22
CA GLU A 48 7.46 16.58 6.13
C GLU A 48 8.78 15.95 5.71
N VAL A 49 9.09 16.04 4.41
CA VAL A 49 10.33 15.56 3.79
C VAL A 49 11.24 16.75 3.55
N PHE A 50 12.53 16.57 3.83
CA PHE A 50 13.52 17.59 3.49
C PHE A 50 13.81 17.56 1.99
N VAL A 51 13.52 18.68 1.31
CA VAL A 51 13.83 18.90 -0.10
C VAL A 51 14.98 19.89 -0.17
N HIS A 52 15.93 19.63 -1.06
CA HIS A 52 17.09 20.48 -1.24
C HIS A 52 17.36 20.78 -2.70
N ARG A 53 18.06 21.89 -2.95
CA ARG A 53 18.54 22.29 -4.26
C ARG A 53 20.04 22.03 -4.32
N ARG A 54 20.44 21.19 -5.27
CA ARG A 54 21.83 20.81 -5.51
C ARG A 54 22.65 22.01 -5.99
N ALA A 55 23.91 22.04 -5.60
CA ALA A 55 24.83 23.08 -6.05
C ALA A 55 25.03 23.06 -7.57
N ALA A 56 25.23 24.24 -8.16
CA ALA A 56 25.54 24.41 -9.58
C ALA A 56 26.88 23.77 -9.98
N THR A 57 27.71 23.40 -9.00
CA THR A 57 29.02 22.74 -9.17
C THR A 57 28.95 21.22 -9.22
N LYS A 58 27.79 20.59 -8.95
CA LYS A 58 27.61 19.12 -9.01
C LYS A 58 27.89 18.59 -10.42
N ASP A 59 28.52 17.41 -10.48
CA ASP A 59 28.86 16.70 -11.73
C ASP A 59 27.61 16.20 -12.47
N LEU A 60 26.61 15.74 -11.71
CA LEU A 60 25.30 15.34 -12.23
C LEU A 60 24.19 16.27 -11.72
N TRP A 61 23.36 16.70 -12.67
CA TRP A 61 22.16 17.52 -12.50
C TRP A 61 22.39 18.78 -11.63
N PRO A 62 23.31 19.67 -12.03
CA PRO A 62 23.60 20.91 -11.30
C PRO A 62 22.35 21.79 -11.19
N GLY A 63 22.08 22.31 -9.99
CA GLY A 63 20.93 23.17 -9.72
C GLY A 63 19.57 22.46 -9.65
N ALA A 64 19.52 21.14 -9.83
CA ALA A 64 18.28 20.36 -9.71
C ALA A 64 17.85 20.21 -8.24
N HIS A 65 16.56 19.93 -8.05
CA HIS A 65 15.98 19.62 -6.75
C HIS A 65 16.08 18.13 -6.46
N ASP A 66 16.26 17.79 -5.19
CA ASP A 66 16.35 16.41 -4.72
C ASP A 66 15.75 16.31 -3.31
N CYS A 67 15.47 15.09 -2.86
CA CYS A 67 15.10 14.82 -1.47
C CYS A 67 15.79 13.57 -0.91
N ALA A 68 16.70 12.96 -1.67
CA ALA A 68 17.57 11.90 -1.19
C ALA A 68 19.00 12.47 -1.04
N ALA A 69 19.43 12.73 0.20
CA ALA A 69 20.81 13.10 0.47
C ALA A 69 21.70 11.85 0.34
N GLY A 70 22.76 11.89 -0.46
CA GLY A 70 23.46 10.67 -0.82
C GLY A 70 24.51 10.77 -1.90
N GLY A 71 25.28 9.70 -2.02
CA GLY A 71 26.40 9.62 -2.94
C GLY A 71 26.89 8.19 -3.17
N VAL A 72 28.05 8.08 -3.81
CA VAL A 72 28.59 6.79 -4.26
C VAL A 72 29.14 5.99 -3.09
N VAL A 73 29.01 4.67 -3.13
CA VAL A 73 29.64 3.78 -2.15
C VAL A 73 31.13 3.62 -2.50
N HIS A 74 32.01 4.02 -1.58
CA HIS A 74 33.45 3.90 -1.77
C HIS A 74 33.92 2.44 -1.69
N ALA A 75 35.08 2.16 -2.29
CA ALA A 75 35.70 0.84 -2.20
C ALA A 75 36.02 0.48 -0.74
N GLY A 76 35.44 -0.63 -0.25
CA GLY A 76 35.60 -1.10 1.12
C GLY A 76 34.61 -0.49 2.13
N GLU A 77 33.72 0.39 1.68
CA GLU A 77 32.65 1.00 2.47
C GLU A 77 31.36 0.18 2.33
N THR A 78 30.60 -0.01 3.42
CA THR A 78 29.26 -0.59 3.33
C THR A 78 28.23 0.46 2.93
N PRO A 79 27.11 0.08 2.30
CA PRO A 79 26.04 1.04 1.96
C PRO A 79 25.51 1.84 3.17
N LEU A 80 25.43 1.22 4.35
CA LEU A 80 24.98 1.93 5.56
C LEU A 80 26.01 2.97 6.04
N GLU A 81 27.31 2.67 5.93
CA GLU A 81 28.38 3.63 6.26
C GLU A 81 28.37 4.81 5.28
N ALA A 82 28.26 4.52 3.98
CA ALA A 82 28.13 5.55 2.95
C ALA A 82 26.91 6.45 3.21
N ALA A 83 25.74 5.87 3.48
CA ALA A 83 24.53 6.64 3.77
C ALA A 83 24.67 7.57 4.99
N ARG A 84 25.38 7.14 6.04
CA ARG A 84 25.65 7.97 7.22
C ARG A 84 26.64 9.10 6.92
N ARG A 85 27.70 8.79 6.17
CA ARG A 85 28.71 9.75 5.76
C ARG A 85 28.09 10.85 4.90
N GLU A 86 27.40 10.48 3.82
CA GLU A 86 26.76 11.42 2.89
C GLU A 86 25.71 12.28 3.58
N LEU A 87 24.91 11.70 4.48
CA LEU A 87 23.92 12.46 5.26
C LEU A 87 24.59 13.51 6.18
N ALA A 88 25.75 13.18 6.76
CA ALA A 88 26.51 14.10 7.59
C ALA A 88 27.22 15.18 6.75
N GLU A 89 27.77 14.81 5.59
CA GLU A 89 28.47 15.72 4.67
C GLU A 89 27.51 16.72 4.02
N GLU A 90 26.42 16.25 3.40
CA GLU A 90 25.51 17.12 2.66
C GLU A 90 24.57 17.91 3.59
N LEU A 91 24.07 17.29 4.66
CA LEU A 91 23.00 17.86 5.50
C LEU A 91 23.43 18.13 6.95
N GLY A 92 24.66 17.80 7.35
CA GLY A 92 25.14 18.03 8.72
C GLY A 92 24.40 17.19 9.77
N VAL A 93 23.73 16.11 9.35
CA VAL A 93 22.92 15.26 10.22
C VAL A 93 23.70 14.04 10.67
N GLU A 94 24.15 14.07 11.91
CA GLU A 94 24.87 12.98 12.56
C GLU A 94 24.00 12.25 13.58
N GLY A 95 24.20 10.94 13.73
CA GLY A 95 23.56 10.13 14.77
C GLY A 95 22.08 9.79 14.54
N ALA A 96 21.50 10.16 13.40
CA ALA A 96 20.16 9.73 13.02
C ALA A 96 20.09 8.20 12.80
N GLY A 97 19.02 7.58 13.28
CA GLY A 97 18.74 6.17 13.00
C GLY A 97 18.30 6.00 11.54
N LEU A 98 19.02 5.16 10.78
CA LEU A 98 18.70 4.86 9.38
C LEU A 98 17.96 3.53 9.28
N THR A 99 16.83 3.54 8.57
CA THR A 99 16.06 2.35 8.22
C THR A 99 16.17 2.10 6.72
N GLU A 100 16.60 0.92 6.31
CA GLU A 100 16.63 0.56 4.88
C GLU A 100 15.19 0.41 4.36
N VAL A 101 14.89 1.07 3.25
CA VAL A 101 13.56 1.06 2.64
C VAL A 101 13.53 0.24 1.35
N PHE A 102 14.57 0.37 0.53
CA PHE A 102 14.64 -0.27 -0.77
C PHE A 102 16.08 -0.43 -1.25
N THR A 103 16.34 -1.56 -1.90
CA THR A 103 17.56 -1.79 -2.68
C THR A 103 17.18 -2.24 -4.10
N GLY A 104 17.74 -1.60 -5.14
CA GLY A 104 17.50 -2.04 -6.52
C GLY A 104 18.21 -1.20 -7.59
N TRP A 105 18.33 -1.79 -8.77
CA TRP A 105 19.09 -1.20 -9.88
C TRP A 105 18.36 -0.05 -10.57
N TYR A 106 19.07 1.06 -10.74
CA TYR A 106 18.71 2.17 -11.60
C TYR A 106 19.68 2.25 -12.79
N ARG A 107 19.14 2.54 -13.98
CA ARG A 107 19.93 2.78 -15.18
C ARG A 107 19.27 3.77 -16.12
N ASP A 108 20.06 4.73 -16.59
CA ASP A 108 19.81 5.58 -17.75
C ASP A 108 21.11 5.79 -18.55
N ASP A 109 21.12 6.77 -19.45
CA ASP A 109 22.27 7.08 -20.29
C ASP A 109 23.44 7.69 -19.49
N ASP A 110 23.15 8.34 -18.35
CA ASP A 110 24.11 9.09 -17.53
C ASP A 110 24.66 8.26 -16.35
N THR A 111 23.87 7.32 -15.82
CA THR A 111 24.25 6.54 -14.64
C THR A 111 23.62 5.14 -14.59
N HIS A 112 24.33 4.21 -13.94
CA HIS A 112 23.97 2.81 -13.77
C HIS A 112 24.46 2.35 -12.40
N TYR A 113 23.54 2.22 -11.45
CA TYR A 113 23.92 1.91 -10.08
C TYR A 113 22.85 1.12 -9.33
N LEU A 114 23.31 0.34 -8.35
CA LEU A 114 22.48 -0.27 -7.33
C LEU A 114 22.17 0.78 -6.27
N ALA A 115 20.92 1.21 -6.21
CA ALA A 115 20.46 2.17 -5.22
C ALA A 115 20.25 1.47 -3.88
N HIS A 116 20.82 2.00 -2.80
CA HIS A 116 20.51 1.64 -1.42
C HIS A 116 19.82 2.82 -0.74
N VAL A 117 18.51 2.72 -0.55
CA VAL A 117 17.67 3.82 -0.07
C VAL A 117 17.32 3.62 1.39
N TYR A 118 17.57 4.66 2.19
CA TYR A 118 17.28 4.70 3.61
C TYR A 118 16.31 5.83 3.95
N GLU A 119 15.67 5.70 5.11
CA GLU A 119 14.89 6.77 5.73
C GLU A 119 15.44 7.09 7.11
N ALA A 120 15.39 8.37 7.47
CA ALA A 120 15.79 8.88 8.78
C ALA A 120 14.74 9.87 9.31
N VAL A 121 14.42 9.78 10.60
CA VAL A 121 13.60 10.79 11.29
C VAL A 121 14.51 11.77 12.02
N TRP A 122 14.33 13.07 11.79
CA TRP A 122 15.16 14.13 12.32
C TRP A 122 14.35 15.39 12.63
N ASP A 123 14.53 15.92 13.84
CA ASP A 123 13.95 17.19 14.31
C ASP A 123 15.05 18.21 14.67
N GLY A 124 16.31 17.89 14.38
CA GLY A 124 17.46 18.75 14.63
C GLY A 124 17.71 19.76 13.50
N PRO A 125 18.75 20.60 13.64
CA PRO A 125 19.16 21.49 12.57
C PRO A 125 19.68 20.70 11.36
N VAL A 126 19.50 21.28 10.18
CA VAL A 126 20.15 20.86 8.93
C VAL A 126 21.15 21.94 8.55
N ARG A 127 22.37 21.53 8.14
CA ARG A 127 23.46 22.44 7.78
C ARG A 127 24.16 21.90 6.54
N PHE A 128 24.32 22.72 5.52
CA PHE A 128 25.04 22.34 4.31
C PHE A 128 26.54 22.52 4.57
N VAL A 129 27.27 21.42 4.78
CA VAL A 129 28.65 21.44 5.31
C VAL A 129 29.70 21.48 4.20
N ASP A 130 29.38 20.91 3.04
CA ASP A 130 30.31 20.61 1.96
C ASP A 130 30.09 21.44 0.68
N ASP A 131 29.22 22.45 0.74
CA ASP A 131 28.79 23.29 -0.39
C ASP A 131 28.14 22.51 -1.56
N GLU A 132 27.70 21.26 -1.35
CA GLU A 132 27.02 20.46 -2.37
C GLU A 132 25.50 20.72 -2.43
N VAL A 133 24.97 21.37 -1.40
CA VAL A 133 23.58 21.84 -1.28
C VAL A 133 23.55 23.37 -1.17
N GLU A 134 22.81 24.02 -2.06
CA GLU A 134 22.69 25.49 -2.08
C GLU A 134 21.55 26.03 -1.23
N ASP A 135 20.45 25.27 -1.11
CA ASP A 135 19.26 25.67 -0.38
C ASP A 135 18.44 24.43 0.02
N GLY A 136 17.57 24.54 1.02
CA GLY A 136 16.69 23.46 1.40
C GLY A 136 15.56 23.86 2.34
N TRP A 137 14.47 23.11 2.27
CA TRP A 137 13.25 23.35 3.04
C TRP A 137 12.54 22.04 3.37
N TRP A 138 11.66 22.12 4.36
CA TRP A 138 10.75 21.03 4.69
C TRP A 138 9.50 21.19 3.83
N GLU A 139 9.15 20.15 3.09
CA GLU A 139 7.99 20.12 2.21
C GLU A 139 7.02 19.04 2.67
N HIS A 140 5.73 19.36 2.64
CA HIS A 140 4.72 18.34 2.92
C HIS A 140 4.72 17.29 1.79
N PRO A 141 4.68 15.97 2.09
CA PRO A 141 4.83 14.93 1.07
C PRO A 141 3.83 15.04 -0.09
N ALA A 142 2.59 15.47 0.19
CA ALA A 142 1.58 15.70 -0.83
C ALA A 142 1.96 16.84 -1.80
N VAL A 143 2.51 17.95 -1.28
CA VAL A 143 2.95 19.09 -2.10
C VAL A 143 4.16 18.69 -2.93
N LEU A 144 5.08 17.93 -2.33
CA LEU A 144 6.21 17.36 -3.06
C LEU A 144 5.74 16.43 -4.21
N ALA A 145 4.77 15.55 -3.95
CA ALA A 145 4.21 14.67 -4.96
C ALA A 145 3.53 15.44 -6.11
N GLU A 146 2.78 16.50 -5.81
CA GLU A 146 2.18 17.38 -6.82
C GLU A 146 3.24 18.06 -7.69
N ARG A 147 4.31 18.58 -7.08
CA ARG A 147 5.43 19.18 -7.82
C ARG A 147 6.18 18.16 -8.67
N LEU A 148 6.39 16.94 -8.16
CA LEU A 148 6.99 15.83 -8.91
C LEU A 148 6.14 15.37 -10.10
N ALA A 149 4.84 15.63 -10.09
CA ALA A 149 3.98 15.34 -11.23
C ALA A 149 4.23 16.29 -12.42
N ASP A 150 4.80 17.47 -12.18
CA ASP A 150 5.25 18.36 -13.24
C ASP A 150 6.60 17.87 -13.82
N PRO A 151 6.64 17.36 -15.07
CA PRO A 151 7.88 16.94 -15.71
C PRO A 151 8.86 18.10 -15.98
N ALA A 152 8.38 19.34 -15.98
CA ALA A 152 9.22 20.51 -16.20
C ALA A 152 9.95 20.99 -14.93
N TRP A 153 9.53 20.54 -13.73
CA TRP A 153 10.23 20.89 -12.51
C TRP A 153 11.62 20.22 -12.50
N PRO A 154 12.73 20.98 -12.48
CA PRO A 154 14.07 20.42 -12.52
C PRO A 154 14.34 19.65 -11.21
N PHE A 155 14.15 18.35 -11.27
CA PHE A 155 14.32 17.40 -10.17
C PHE A 155 15.18 16.24 -10.66
N VAL A 156 16.03 15.72 -9.79
CA VAL A 156 16.98 14.65 -10.10
C VAL A 156 16.22 13.41 -10.64
N PRO A 157 16.49 12.98 -11.89
CA PRO A 157 15.69 11.96 -12.58
C PRO A 157 15.63 10.61 -11.87
N ASP A 158 16.74 10.18 -11.27
CA ASP A 158 16.83 8.91 -10.57
C ASP A 158 16.04 8.94 -9.26
N THR A 159 16.18 9.96 -8.43
CA THR A 159 15.35 10.15 -7.23
C THR A 159 13.88 10.21 -7.63
N ARG A 160 13.51 10.97 -8.69
CA ARG A 160 12.11 11.00 -9.18
C ARG A 160 11.59 9.60 -9.51
N ARG A 161 12.38 8.77 -10.19
CA ARG A 161 12.02 7.39 -10.52
C ARG A 161 11.96 6.49 -9.29
N LEU A 162 12.90 6.62 -8.36
CA LEU A 162 12.96 5.85 -7.12
C LEU A 162 11.73 6.16 -6.24
N LEU A 163 11.35 7.44 -6.09
CA LEU A 163 10.15 7.85 -5.37
C LEU A 163 8.87 7.29 -6.01
N ALA A 164 8.80 7.23 -7.34
CA ALA A 164 7.69 6.63 -8.06
C ALA A 164 7.61 5.09 -7.93
N THR A 165 8.77 4.43 -7.78
CA THR A 165 8.85 2.95 -7.75
C THR A 165 8.77 2.38 -6.33
N GLY A 166 9.25 3.11 -5.32
CA GLY A 166 9.38 2.65 -3.94
C GLY A 166 8.28 3.09 -2.97
N GLY A 167 7.33 3.94 -3.37
CA GLY A 167 6.34 4.52 -2.42
C GLY A 167 7.00 5.34 -1.29
N LEU A 168 8.25 5.74 -1.52
CA LEU A 168 9.21 6.29 -0.56
C LEU A 168 8.80 7.64 0.02
N LEU A 169 7.84 8.36 -0.57
CA LEU A 169 7.32 9.60 0.00
C LEU A 169 6.30 9.40 1.12
N GLY A 170 5.83 8.16 1.40
CA GLY A 170 4.80 7.85 2.39
C GLY A 170 4.82 8.78 3.61
N ALA A 171 3.98 9.80 3.74
CA ALA A 171 2.66 10.00 3.20
C ALA A 171 2.56 10.15 1.67
N GLY A 172 1.55 9.50 1.09
CA GLY A 172 0.85 10.17 -0.03
C GLY A 172 0.25 11.48 0.49
N PRO A 173 -0.91 11.94 0.01
CA PRO A 173 -1.71 12.73 0.93
C PRO A 173 -1.85 11.93 2.25
N ALA A 174 -1.95 12.59 3.41
CA ALA A 174 -2.78 12.02 4.47
C ALA A 174 -4.01 11.41 3.77
N PRO A 175 -4.54 10.22 4.13
CA PRO A 175 -5.79 9.77 3.54
C PRO A 175 -6.70 10.98 3.56
N VAL A 176 -7.06 11.48 2.38
CA VAL A 176 -7.81 12.74 2.31
C VAL A 176 -8.95 12.49 3.28
N PRO A 177 -9.17 13.31 4.31
CA PRO A 177 -10.45 13.26 5.00
C PRO A 177 -11.51 13.44 3.91
N GLY A 178 -12.14 12.32 3.52
CA GLY A 178 -13.30 12.25 2.65
C GLY A 178 -13.28 13.18 1.44
N GLY A 179 -12.28 13.07 0.57
CA GLY A 179 -12.60 13.29 -0.84
C GLY A 179 -13.55 12.16 -1.24
N ARG A 180 -14.85 12.44 -1.30
CA ARG A 180 -15.84 11.44 -1.71
C ARG A 180 -15.43 10.89 -3.07
N TRP A 181 -15.18 9.59 -3.12
CA TRP A 181 -14.87 8.89 -4.37
C TRP A 181 -16.07 8.98 -5.29
N VAL A 182 -15.81 9.17 -6.57
CA VAL A 182 -16.84 9.48 -7.55
C VAL A 182 -17.44 8.18 -8.07
N GLU A 183 -18.74 8.20 -8.36
CA GLU A 183 -19.44 7.08 -8.99
C GLU A 183 -18.69 6.58 -10.23
N GLY A 184 -18.60 5.26 -10.36
CA GLY A 184 -17.90 4.60 -11.47
C GLY A 184 -16.39 4.48 -11.29
N GLU A 185 -15.75 5.10 -10.28
CA GLU A 185 -14.33 4.87 -10.02
C GLU A 185 -14.05 3.40 -9.65
N THR A 186 -12.91 2.87 -10.10
CA THR A 186 -12.45 1.53 -9.71
C THR A 186 -11.82 1.57 -8.33
N VAL A 187 -12.25 0.66 -7.46
CA VAL A 187 -11.70 0.44 -6.13
C VAL A 187 -11.11 -0.96 -6.04
N VAL A 188 -9.96 -1.09 -5.39
CA VAL A 188 -9.40 -2.37 -4.99
C VAL A 188 -9.66 -2.56 -3.50
N TYR A 189 -10.60 -3.45 -3.18
CA TYR A 189 -10.91 -3.85 -1.80
C TYR A 189 -10.00 -5.00 -1.39
N ARG A 190 -9.17 -4.80 -0.37
CA ARG A 190 -8.07 -5.70 -0.01
C ARG A 190 -8.19 -6.16 1.43
N TRP A 191 -8.00 -7.46 1.63
CA TRP A 191 -7.83 -8.05 2.95
C TRP A 191 -6.41 -8.53 3.13
N GLY A 192 -5.75 -8.07 4.18
CA GLY A 192 -4.33 -8.33 4.40
C GLY A 192 -3.93 -8.13 5.85
N ARG A 193 -2.65 -8.42 6.12
CA ARG A 193 -1.99 -8.28 7.43
C ARG A 193 -0.48 -8.15 7.20
N GLU A 194 0.25 -7.54 8.12
CA GLU A 194 1.72 -7.48 8.10
C GLU A 194 2.28 -6.91 6.78
N GLY A 195 1.67 -5.81 6.29
CA GLY A 195 2.08 -5.18 5.04
C GLY A 195 1.70 -5.95 3.77
N ARG A 196 1.08 -7.14 3.86
CA ARG A 196 0.78 -8.01 2.72
C ARG A 196 -0.71 -8.17 2.47
N THR A 197 -1.13 -7.90 1.23
CA THR A 197 -2.47 -8.25 0.74
C THR A 197 -2.60 -9.75 0.55
N ARG A 198 -3.63 -10.37 1.13
CA ARG A 198 -3.94 -11.80 1.00
C ARG A 198 -5.08 -12.08 0.03
N PHE A 199 -6.09 -11.22 0.03
CA PHE A 199 -7.24 -11.27 -0.88
C PHE A 199 -7.49 -9.88 -1.45
N ALA A 200 -7.96 -9.80 -2.70
CA ALA A 200 -8.38 -8.53 -3.28
C ALA A 200 -9.58 -8.70 -4.22
N ARG A 201 -10.46 -7.71 -4.25
CA ARG A 201 -11.59 -7.63 -5.17
C ARG A 201 -11.60 -6.27 -5.84
N LEU A 202 -11.92 -6.26 -7.12
CA LEU A 202 -12.24 -5.02 -7.82
C LEU A 202 -13.70 -4.68 -7.59
N ALA A 203 -13.97 -3.40 -7.34
CA ALA A 203 -15.30 -2.87 -7.19
C ALA A 203 -15.43 -1.53 -7.93
N ARG A 204 -16.67 -1.11 -8.19
CA ARG A 204 -17.01 0.24 -8.66
C ARG A 204 -17.64 1.01 -7.51
N VAL A 205 -17.29 2.28 -7.40
CA VAL A 205 -18.02 3.19 -6.51
C VAL A 205 -19.43 3.36 -7.05
N VAL A 206 -20.42 3.02 -6.24
CA VAL A 206 -21.83 3.36 -6.49
C VAL A 206 -22.14 4.72 -5.88
N ARG A 207 -21.63 4.96 -4.66
CA ARG A 207 -21.86 6.19 -3.91
C ARG A 207 -20.82 6.31 -2.81
N HIS A 208 -20.38 7.53 -2.50
CA HIS A 208 -19.57 7.81 -1.33
C HIS A 208 -20.09 9.09 -0.67
N ASP A 209 -20.71 8.97 0.50
CA ASP A 209 -21.23 10.11 1.26
C ASP A 209 -21.21 9.87 2.78
N ASP A 210 -21.99 10.64 3.54
CA ASP A 210 -22.00 10.58 5.00
C ASP A 210 -22.57 9.26 5.54
N ASP A 211 -23.31 8.50 4.72
CA ASP A 211 -23.76 7.14 5.06
C ASP A 211 -22.65 6.09 4.81
N GLY A 212 -21.51 6.49 4.26
CA GLY A 212 -20.37 5.64 3.95
C GLY A 212 -20.13 5.42 2.45
N LEU A 213 -19.28 4.44 2.15
CA LEU A 213 -18.85 4.08 0.80
C LEU A 213 -19.59 2.82 0.34
N LEU A 214 -20.42 2.99 -0.69
CA LEU A 214 -21.17 1.92 -1.34
C LEU A 214 -20.46 1.49 -2.63
N LEU A 215 -20.20 0.19 -2.75
CA LEU A 215 -19.40 -0.42 -3.79
C LEU A 215 -20.14 -1.55 -4.49
N TRP A 216 -19.92 -1.72 -5.78
CA TRP A 216 -20.44 -2.83 -6.57
C TRP A 216 -19.32 -3.75 -7.07
N VAL A 217 -19.46 -5.06 -6.84
CA VAL A 217 -18.59 -6.11 -7.39
C VAL A 217 -19.39 -6.92 -8.40
N GLY A 218 -18.97 -6.89 -9.67
CA GLY A 218 -19.66 -7.58 -10.75
C GLY A 218 -19.34 -9.08 -10.85
N PRO A 219 -20.29 -9.90 -11.35
CA PRO A 219 -20.03 -11.29 -11.70
C PRO A 219 -18.96 -11.38 -12.79
N GLY A 220 -18.07 -12.37 -12.68
CA GLY A 220 -16.98 -12.61 -13.62
C GLY A 220 -15.79 -11.66 -13.50
N TRP A 221 -15.80 -10.70 -12.56
CA TRP A 221 -14.70 -9.75 -12.41
C TRP A 221 -13.45 -10.38 -11.80
N PRO A 222 -12.24 -9.90 -12.14
CA PRO A 222 -11.00 -10.41 -11.56
C PRO A 222 -10.97 -10.26 -10.03
N VAL A 223 -10.46 -11.30 -9.37
CA VAL A 223 -10.20 -11.31 -7.93
C VAL A 223 -8.82 -11.92 -7.65
N VAL A 224 -8.24 -11.54 -6.52
CA VAL A 224 -7.10 -12.25 -5.93
C VAL A 224 -7.61 -13.03 -4.74
N GLU A 225 -7.36 -14.32 -4.75
CA GLU A 225 -7.73 -15.24 -3.68
C GLU A 225 -6.54 -16.10 -3.26
N GLN A 226 -6.71 -16.86 -2.19
CA GLN A 226 -5.72 -17.82 -1.73
C GLN A 226 -6.14 -19.23 -2.10
N SER A 227 -5.18 -20.03 -2.55
CA SER A 227 -5.28 -21.49 -2.59
C SER A 227 -4.28 -22.09 -1.60
N LEU A 228 -4.50 -23.35 -1.26
CA LEU A 228 -3.43 -24.15 -0.67
C LEU A 228 -2.29 -24.29 -1.68
N ALA A 229 -1.06 -24.50 -1.20
CA ALA A 229 0.11 -24.67 -2.06
C ALA A 229 0.02 -25.91 -2.98
N ASP A 230 -0.84 -26.87 -2.65
CA ASP A 230 -1.15 -28.06 -3.47
C ASP A 230 -2.22 -27.80 -4.56
N GLY A 231 -2.73 -26.56 -4.67
CA GLY A 231 -3.70 -26.13 -5.68
C GLY A 231 -5.17 -26.23 -5.26
N ARG A 232 -5.48 -26.91 -4.14
CA ARG A 232 -6.87 -27.00 -3.62
C ARG A 232 -7.40 -25.65 -3.16
N GLY A 233 -8.71 -25.48 -3.24
CA GLY A 233 -9.39 -24.34 -2.59
C GLY A 233 -9.26 -24.43 -1.08
N VAL A 234 -9.09 -23.29 -0.38
CA VAL A 234 -8.93 -23.30 1.09
C VAL A 234 -10.11 -24.00 1.79
N ARG A 235 -11.35 -23.82 1.29
CA ARG A 235 -12.54 -24.48 1.86
C ARG A 235 -12.66 -25.97 1.56
N GLU A 236 -11.83 -26.52 0.67
CA GLU A 236 -11.76 -27.96 0.40
C GLU A 236 -10.91 -28.70 1.45
N ALA A 237 -10.10 -27.99 2.23
CA ALA A 237 -9.30 -28.57 3.31
C ALA A 237 -10.11 -28.73 4.61
N PRO A 238 -9.74 -29.70 5.48
CA PRO A 238 -10.17 -29.75 6.88
C PRO A 238 -9.90 -28.42 7.59
N ILE A 239 -10.78 -28.02 8.53
CA ILE A 239 -10.78 -26.69 9.15
C ILE A 239 -9.43 -26.33 9.79
N GLU A 240 -8.75 -27.29 10.39
CA GLU A 240 -7.44 -27.12 11.03
C GLU A 240 -6.32 -26.87 10.00
N GLU A 241 -6.39 -27.56 8.86
CA GLU A 241 -5.46 -27.38 7.74
C GLU A 241 -5.66 -26.02 7.08
N ARG A 242 -6.90 -25.50 7.03
CA ARG A 242 -7.20 -24.20 6.41
C ARG A 242 -6.30 -23.11 6.96
N PHE A 243 -6.00 -23.11 8.26
CA PHE A 243 -5.29 -22.02 8.93
C PHE A 243 -3.79 -22.26 9.11
N THR A 244 -3.30 -23.48 8.86
CA THR A 244 -1.91 -23.89 9.13
C THR A 244 -1.14 -24.24 7.86
N ALA A 245 -1.82 -24.70 6.82
CA ALA A 245 -1.18 -25.13 5.59
C ALA A 245 -0.60 -23.94 4.79
N PRO A 246 0.53 -24.13 4.08
CA PRO A 246 1.09 -23.12 3.20
C PRO A 246 0.10 -22.66 2.14
N ARG A 247 0.01 -21.35 1.92
CA ARG A 247 -0.92 -20.72 0.97
C ARG A 247 -0.16 -20.03 -0.16
N ALA A 248 -0.74 -20.05 -1.35
CA ALA A 248 -0.30 -19.26 -2.50
C ALA A 248 -1.40 -18.26 -2.89
N ARG A 249 -1.02 -17.07 -3.36
CA ARG A 249 -1.95 -16.14 -4.01
C ARG A 249 -2.18 -16.60 -5.43
N ARG A 250 -3.44 -16.54 -5.88
CA ARG A 250 -3.79 -16.77 -7.28
C ARG A 250 -4.79 -15.72 -7.76
N THR A 251 -4.67 -15.38 -9.04
CA THR A 251 -5.69 -14.59 -9.73
C THR A 251 -6.80 -15.52 -10.21
N ALA A 252 -8.04 -15.13 -9.96
CA ALA A 252 -9.24 -15.85 -10.36
C ALA A 252 -10.31 -14.87 -10.85
N VAL A 253 -11.51 -15.38 -11.13
CA VAL A 253 -12.69 -14.58 -11.45
C VAL A 253 -13.79 -14.83 -10.44
N TRP A 254 -14.54 -13.80 -10.08
CA TRP A 254 -15.68 -13.91 -9.18
C TRP A 254 -16.79 -14.74 -9.84
N ARG A 255 -17.09 -15.91 -9.28
CA ARG A 255 -18.10 -16.84 -9.83
C ARG A 255 -19.51 -16.62 -9.28
N GLY A 256 -19.64 -15.84 -8.21
CA GLY A 256 -20.93 -15.56 -7.60
C GLY A 256 -21.73 -14.51 -8.37
N PRO A 257 -22.99 -14.30 -7.98
CA PRO A 257 -23.78 -13.16 -8.44
C PRO A 257 -23.11 -11.85 -7.99
N GLY A 258 -23.49 -10.73 -8.60
CA GLY A 258 -22.93 -9.45 -8.21
C GLY A 258 -23.32 -9.06 -6.78
N ILE A 259 -22.38 -8.41 -6.08
CA ILE A 259 -22.50 -8.04 -4.66
C ILE A 259 -22.47 -6.52 -4.55
N LEU A 260 -23.39 -5.95 -3.76
CA LEU A 260 -23.29 -4.58 -3.29
C LEU A 260 -22.65 -4.60 -1.90
N MET A 261 -21.68 -3.73 -1.61
CA MET A 261 -20.94 -3.70 -0.34
C MET A 261 -20.97 -2.28 0.22
N LEU A 262 -21.37 -2.11 1.48
CA LEU A 262 -21.27 -0.85 2.21
C LEU A 262 -20.14 -0.93 3.23
N VAL A 263 -19.19 -0.02 3.09
CA VAL A 263 -18.23 0.35 4.13
C VAL A 263 -18.84 1.52 4.90
N PRO A 264 -19.24 1.33 6.18
CA PRO A 264 -19.85 2.40 6.97
C PRO A 264 -18.85 3.53 7.27
N PRO A 265 -19.34 4.73 7.66
CA PRO A 265 -18.48 5.84 8.03
C PRO A 265 -17.79 5.60 9.38
N GLY A 266 -16.60 6.19 9.54
CA GLY A 266 -15.84 6.12 10.78
C GLY A 266 -15.12 4.77 11.00
N PRO A 267 -14.54 4.54 12.18
CA PRO A 267 -13.74 3.35 12.46
C PRO A 267 -14.63 2.13 12.79
N THR A 268 -15.61 1.81 11.94
CA THR A 268 -16.45 0.62 12.10
C THR A 268 -15.69 -0.63 11.70
N ALA A 269 -15.75 -1.66 12.53
CA ALA A 269 -15.03 -2.91 12.32
C ALA A 269 -15.91 -3.98 11.62
N TRP A 270 -16.69 -3.55 10.64
CA TRP A 270 -17.56 -4.40 9.83
C TRP A 270 -18.00 -3.67 8.56
N SER A 271 -18.32 -4.44 7.53
CA SER A 271 -19.06 -3.98 6.35
C SER A 271 -20.34 -4.79 6.17
N VAL A 272 -21.30 -4.28 5.39
CA VAL A 272 -22.55 -4.99 5.10
C VAL A 272 -22.72 -5.16 3.61
N TRP A 273 -22.97 -6.39 3.16
CA TRP A 273 -23.07 -6.73 1.74
C TRP A 273 -24.47 -7.24 1.41
N TRP A 274 -25.04 -6.81 0.29
CA TRP A 274 -26.30 -7.33 -0.23
C TRP A 274 -25.99 -8.47 -1.20
N PHE A 275 -26.60 -9.62 -0.93
CA PHE A 275 -26.54 -10.78 -1.79
C PHE A 275 -27.82 -10.89 -2.62
N PHE A 276 -27.64 -11.28 -3.87
CA PHE A 276 -28.71 -11.39 -4.84
C PHE A 276 -28.62 -12.72 -5.56
N GLY A 277 -29.75 -13.39 -5.72
CA GLY A 277 -29.90 -14.63 -6.45
C GLY A 277 -30.59 -14.43 -7.79
N THR A 278 -30.96 -15.56 -8.37
CA THR A 278 -31.84 -15.63 -9.54
C THR A 278 -33.08 -16.44 -9.15
N GLY A 279 -34.25 -15.82 -9.27
CA GLY A 279 -35.54 -16.45 -9.03
C GLY A 279 -35.88 -17.49 -10.10
N ALA A 280 -36.93 -18.27 -9.84
CA ALA A 280 -37.39 -19.32 -10.75
C ALA A 280 -37.83 -18.79 -12.13
N ASP A 281 -38.21 -17.51 -12.20
CA ASP A 281 -38.57 -16.77 -13.41
C ASP A 281 -37.37 -16.13 -14.12
N GLY A 282 -36.16 -16.34 -13.61
CA GLY A 282 -34.93 -15.74 -14.11
C GLY A 282 -34.72 -14.29 -13.66
N ALA A 283 -35.63 -13.71 -12.87
CA ALA A 283 -35.45 -12.36 -12.34
C ALA A 283 -34.45 -12.37 -11.18
N ARG A 284 -33.73 -11.25 -10.99
CA ARG A 284 -32.84 -11.10 -9.85
C ARG A 284 -33.65 -10.97 -8.56
N THR A 285 -33.28 -11.74 -7.54
CA THR A 285 -33.96 -11.73 -6.23
C THR A 285 -33.01 -11.33 -5.13
N PHE A 286 -33.45 -10.48 -4.19
CA PHE A 286 -32.65 -10.18 -3.00
C PHE A 286 -32.69 -11.36 -2.02
N GLU A 287 -31.52 -11.84 -1.58
CA GLU A 287 -31.40 -13.04 -0.73
C GLU A 287 -31.13 -12.70 0.74
N GLY A 288 -30.57 -11.54 1.02
CA GLY A 288 -30.24 -11.11 2.39
C GLY A 288 -28.98 -10.25 2.44
N TRP A 289 -28.63 -9.90 3.67
CA TRP A 289 -27.42 -9.15 3.98
C TRP A 289 -26.38 -10.03 4.65
N TYR A 290 -25.12 -9.72 4.39
CA TYR A 290 -23.95 -10.31 5.01
C TYR A 290 -23.18 -9.23 5.76
N GLY A 291 -23.21 -9.27 7.09
CA GLY A 291 -22.31 -8.49 7.94
C GLY A 291 -20.95 -9.16 8.01
N ASN A 292 -19.99 -8.62 7.27
CA ASN A 292 -18.61 -9.12 7.24
C ASN A 292 -17.80 -8.44 8.36
N LEU A 293 -17.45 -9.16 9.42
CA LEU A 293 -16.69 -8.56 10.52
C LEU A 293 -15.21 -8.52 10.16
N GLU A 294 -14.60 -7.35 10.33
CA GLU A 294 -13.26 -7.08 9.83
C GLU A 294 -12.62 -5.91 10.56
N ALA A 295 -11.31 -5.68 10.40
CA ALA A 295 -10.68 -4.51 10.99
C ALA A 295 -11.26 -3.20 10.39
N PRO A 296 -11.20 -2.08 11.13
CA PRO A 296 -11.61 -0.79 10.60
C PRO A 296 -10.95 -0.48 9.24
N HIS A 297 -11.75 0.02 8.31
CA HIS A 297 -11.31 0.23 6.92
C HIS A 297 -10.39 1.43 6.79
N ALA A 298 -9.24 1.22 6.17
CA ALA A 298 -8.38 2.30 5.72
C ALA A 298 -8.67 2.59 4.23
N LEU A 299 -9.38 3.68 3.98
CA LEU A 299 -9.61 4.20 2.63
C LEU A 299 -8.40 5.03 2.20
N ARG A 300 -7.79 4.67 1.07
CA ARG A 300 -6.57 5.33 0.57
C ARG A 300 -6.64 5.54 -0.93
N THR A 301 -5.89 6.52 -1.40
CA THR A 301 -5.60 6.70 -2.82
C THR A 301 -4.08 6.60 -2.97
N THR A 302 -3.63 5.74 -3.88
CA THR A 302 -2.19 5.63 -4.19
C THR A 302 -1.71 6.84 -4.99
N ALA A 303 -0.39 6.95 -5.17
CA ALA A 303 0.20 7.98 -6.00
C ALA A 303 -0.25 7.91 -7.48
N LEU A 304 -0.57 6.72 -8.02
CA LEU A 304 -1.11 6.59 -9.39
C LEU A 304 -2.64 6.72 -9.46
N GLY A 305 -3.28 7.14 -8.36
CA GLY A 305 -4.72 7.36 -8.29
C GLY A 305 -5.55 6.11 -8.03
N THR A 306 -4.94 4.96 -7.71
CA THR A 306 -5.70 3.75 -7.37
C THR A 306 -6.41 3.91 -6.03
N ARG A 307 -7.74 3.72 -6.02
CA ARG A 307 -8.56 3.73 -4.80
C ARG A 307 -8.42 2.38 -4.10
N LEU A 308 -8.02 2.39 -2.84
CA LEU A 308 -7.80 1.21 -2.02
C LEU A 308 -8.69 1.26 -0.79
N VAL A 309 -9.36 0.14 -0.50
CA VAL A 309 -9.95 -0.13 0.81
C VAL A 309 -9.13 -1.24 1.44
N ASP A 310 -8.40 -0.95 2.50
CA ASP A 310 -7.66 -1.96 3.26
C ASP A 310 -8.40 -2.34 4.54
N SER A 311 -8.50 -3.65 4.78
CA SER A 311 -9.11 -4.22 5.98
C SER A 311 -8.46 -5.57 6.32
N ALA A 312 -8.82 -6.16 7.46
CA ALA A 312 -8.40 -7.49 7.86
C ALA A 312 -9.61 -8.33 8.30
N ASP A 313 -9.87 -9.43 7.58
CA ASP A 313 -10.94 -10.38 7.89
C ASP A 313 -10.84 -10.90 9.34
N ARG A 314 -11.97 -10.89 10.06
CA ARG A 314 -12.12 -11.41 11.42
C ARG A 314 -12.89 -12.72 11.50
N ALA A 315 -13.16 -13.35 10.35
CA ALA A 315 -13.73 -14.69 10.16
C ALA A 315 -15.14 -14.96 10.72
N LEU A 316 -15.54 -14.31 11.81
CA LEU A 316 -16.90 -14.35 12.32
C LEU A 316 -17.77 -13.43 11.47
N ASP A 317 -18.93 -13.89 11.06
CA ASP A 317 -19.83 -13.12 10.21
C ASP A 317 -21.28 -13.19 10.68
N VAL A 318 -22.11 -12.28 10.17
CA VAL A 318 -23.55 -12.22 10.44
C VAL A 318 -24.32 -12.37 9.14
N TRP A 319 -25.17 -13.39 9.04
CA TRP A 319 -26.16 -13.47 7.97
C TRP A 319 -27.50 -12.91 8.43
N VAL A 320 -28.10 -12.03 7.65
CA VAL A 320 -29.41 -11.45 7.92
C VAL A 320 -30.34 -11.77 6.74
N THR A 321 -31.43 -12.48 7.01
CA THR A 321 -32.45 -12.79 5.99
C THR A 321 -33.27 -11.54 5.62
N PRO A 322 -34.01 -11.55 4.49
CA PRO A 322 -34.77 -10.37 4.03
C PRO A 322 -35.82 -9.86 5.04
N ASP A 323 -36.31 -10.73 5.92
CA ASP A 323 -37.21 -10.38 7.05
C ASP A 323 -36.47 -9.79 8.26
N ARG A 324 -35.16 -9.52 8.13
CA ARG A 324 -34.26 -8.95 9.13
C ARG A 324 -33.94 -9.86 10.32
N THR A 325 -34.03 -11.17 10.14
CA THR A 325 -33.62 -12.13 11.16
C THR A 325 -32.11 -12.41 11.07
N PRO A 326 -31.28 -11.96 12.05
CA PRO A 326 -29.84 -12.21 12.03
C PRO A 326 -29.49 -13.60 12.61
N ARG A 327 -28.42 -14.20 12.09
CA ARG A 327 -27.77 -15.39 12.66
C ARG A 327 -26.25 -15.30 12.48
N TRP A 328 -25.51 -15.92 13.39
CA TRP A 328 -24.06 -16.06 13.22
C TRP A 328 -23.73 -16.99 12.05
N LYS A 329 -22.55 -16.76 11.48
CA LYS A 329 -21.94 -17.58 10.46
C LYS A 329 -20.44 -17.71 10.77
N ASP A 330 -19.87 -18.88 10.45
CA ASP A 330 -18.44 -19.19 10.60
C ASP A 330 -17.92 -19.11 12.06
N GLU A 331 -18.78 -19.43 13.04
CA GLU A 331 -18.42 -19.49 14.47
C GLU A 331 -17.34 -20.55 14.77
N ASP A 332 -17.33 -21.63 14.00
CA ASP A 332 -16.35 -22.70 14.09
C ASP A 332 -14.95 -22.21 13.65
N GLU A 333 -14.86 -21.52 12.51
CA GLU A 333 -13.62 -20.91 12.03
C GLU A 333 -13.13 -19.85 13.03
N PHE A 334 -14.02 -19.01 13.54
CA PHE A 334 -13.69 -18.02 14.56
C PHE A 334 -13.14 -18.64 15.85
N ALA A 335 -13.74 -19.74 16.33
CA ALA A 335 -13.29 -20.44 17.52
C ALA A 335 -11.89 -21.04 17.32
N VAL A 336 -11.64 -21.68 16.17
CA VAL A 336 -10.33 -22.26 15.83
C VAL A 336 -9.25 -21.17 15.76
N ILE A 337 -9.51 -20.06 15.05
CA ILE A 337 -8.54 -18.97 14.93
C ILE A 337 -8.26 -18.32 16.28
N THR A 338 -9.28 -18.15 17.11
CA THR A 338 -9.15 -17.59 18.47
C THR A 338 -8.27 -18.47 19.36
N ALA A 339 -8.47 -19.79 19.30
CA ALA A 339 -7.67 -20.74 20.06
C ALA A 339 -6.20 -20.77 19.60
N LEU A 340 -5.96 -20.61 18.29
CA LEU A 340 -4.62 -20.57 17.73
C LEU A 340 -3.87 -19.25 18.02
N GLY A 341 -4.58 -18.15 18.28
CA GLY A 341 -3.97 -16.85 18.56
C GLY A 341 -3.22 -16.24 17.37
N THR A 342 -3.39 -16.78 16.16
CA THR A 342 -2.58 -16.44 14.97
C THR A 342 -3.02 -15.15 14.29
N ARG A 343 -4.25 -14.70 14.55
CA ARG A 343 -4.84 -13.51 13.93
C ARG A 343 -5.24 -12.46 14.96
N TRP A 344 -5.76 -12.89 16.08
CA TRP A 344 -6.08 -12.04 17.22
C TRP A 344 -5.87 -12.86 18.47
N THR A 345 -5.68 -12.17 19.59
CA THR A 345 -5.58 -12.78 20.90
C THR A 345 -6.96 -13.19 21.42
N ALA A 346 -7.00 -14.16 22.34
CA ALA A 346 -8.23 -14.53 23.02
C ALA A 346 -8.91 -13.35 23.74
N ALA A 347 -8.13 -12.35 24.17
CA ALA A 347 -8.65 -11.13 24.80
C ALA A 347 -9.37 -10.18 23.82
N GLN A 348 -9.05 -10.25 22.53
CA GLN A 348 -9.71 -9.44 21.49
C GLN A 348 -11.03 -10.07 20.99
N ALA A 349 -11.21 -11.39 21.16
CA ALA A 349 -12.37 -12.12 20.66
C ALA A 349 -13.73 -11.59 21.19
N PRO A 350 -13.89 -11.19 22.46
CA PRO A 350 -15.13 -10.57 22.93
C PRO A 350 -15.48 -9.27 22.19
N GLY A 351 -14.48 -8.46 21.81
CA GLY A 351 -14.70 -7.24 21.03
C GLY A 351 -15.24 -7.55 19.64
N ILE A 352 -14.70 -8.57 18.98
CA ILE A 352 -15.19 -9.01 17.65
C ILE A 352 -16.64 -9.52 17.73
N ARG A 353 -17.00 -10.24 18.81
CA ARG A 353 -18.39 -10.65 19.03
C ARG A 353 -19.30 -9.44 19.28
N ALA A 354 -18.84 -8.45 20.04
CA ALA A 354 -19.60 -7.21 20.27
C ALA A 354 -19.86 -6.43 18.97
N ASP A 355 -18.87 -6.38 18.05
CA ASP A 355 -19.05 -5.78 16.72
C ASP A 355 -20.18 -6.48 15.95
N GLY A 356 -20.23 -7.82 15.96
CA GLY A 356 -21.31 -8.57 15.33
C GLY A 356 -22.67 -8.41 16.03
N GLU A 357 -22.70 -8.33 17.36
CA GLU A 357 -23.92 -8.03 18.12
C GLU A 357 -24.49 -6.65 17.75
N GLN A 358 -23.63 -5.66 17.52
CA GLN A 358 -24.05 -4.35 17.00
C GLN A 358 -24.72 -4.48 15.63
N VAL A 359 -24.11 -5.24 14.70
CA VAL A 359 -24.71 -5.50 13.37
C VAL A 359 -26.08 -6.18 13.51
N MET A 360 -26.19 -7.19 14.39
CA MET A 360 -27.46 -7.88 14.65
C MET A 360 -28.51 -6.95 15.25
N ALA A 361 -28.12 -6.04 16.14
CA ALA A 361 -29.02 -5.06 16.75
C ALA A 361 -29.56 -4.09 15.70
N LEU A 362 -28.70 -3.58 14.80
CA LEU A 362 -29.10 -2.75 13.67
C LEU A 362 -30.11 -3.47 12.77
N ALA A 363 -29.85 -4.75 12.45
CA ALA A 363 -30.73 -5.57 11.65
C ALA A 363 -32.12 -5.73 12.29
N ARG A 364 -32.19 -6.14 13.57
CA ARG A 364 -33.46 -6.29 14.30
C ARG A 364 -34.25 -4.99 14.39
N ALA A 365 -33.56 -3.85 14.49
CA ALA A 365 -34.17 -2.53 14.52
C ALA A 365 -34.67 -2.07 13.13
N GLY A 366 -34.30 -2.75 12.04
CA GLY A 366 -34.53 -2.27 10.69
C GLY A 366 -33.84 -0.93 10.40
N ALA A 367 -32.76 -0.63 11.12
CA ALA A 367 -31.97 0.57 10.92
C ALA A 367 -31.05 0.42 9.70
N PRO A 368 -30.61 1.51 9.05
CA PRO A 368 -29.58 1.45 8.02
C PRO A 368 -28.36 0.62 8.48
N PRO A 369 -27.81 -0.28 7.64
CA PRO A 369 -28.15 -0.55 6.23
C PRO A 369 -29.27 -1.59 6.00
N PHE A 370 -29.98 -2.03 7.03
CA PHE A 370 -31.05 -3.04 6.98
C PHE A 370 -32.46 -2.45 6.83
N ASP A 371 -32.54 -1.18 6.43
CA ASP A 371 -33.80 -0.43 6.26
C ASP A 371 -34.58 -0.86 4.99
N GLY A 372 -33.98 -1.69 4.14
CA GLY A 372 -34.57 -2.17 2.89
C GLY A 372 -34.11 -1.38 1.65
N ARG A 373 -33.34 -0.30 1.83
CA ARG A 373 -32.70 0.39 0.70
C ARG A 373 -31.76 -0.57 -0.04
N TRP A 374 -31.64 -0.35 -1.35
CA TRP A 374 -30.75 -1.07 -2.26
C TRP A 374 -31.08 -2.55 -2.50
N THR A 375 -32.20 -3.06 -1.97
CA THR A 375 -32.64 -4.46 -2.21
C THR A 375 -33.07 -4.71 -3.65
N ASP A 376 -33.33 -3.65 -4.42
CA ASP A 376 -33.64 -3.63 -5.84
C ASP A 376 -32.52 -3.02 -6.70
N PHE A 377 -31.36 -2.70 -6.10
CA PHE A 377 -30.25 -2.04 -6.79
C PHE A 377 -29.79 -2.85 -8.01
N SER A 378 -29.54 -2.17 -9.13
CA SER A 378 -28.88 -2.73 -10.30
C SER A 378 -27.73 -1.83 -10.75
N PRO A 379 -26.57 -2.40 -11.14
CA PRO A 379 -25.43 -1.60 -11.59
C PRO A 379 -25.74 -0.96 -12.94
N ASP A 380 -25.00 0.11 -13.27
CA ASP A 380 -24.99 0.65 -14.62
C ASP A 380 -24.48 -0.43 -15.60
N PRO A 381 -25.29 -0.85 -16.59
CA PRO A 381 -24.88 -1.85 -17.56
C PRO A 381 -23.72 -1.41 -18.46
N ALA A 382 -23.40 -0.11 -18.51
CA ALA A 382 -22.29 0.43 -19.27
C ALA A 382 -20.92 0.27 -18.57
N TRP A 383 -20.88 -0.11 -17.29
CA TRP A 383 -19.61 -0.26 -16.58
C TRP A 383 -18.77 -1.40 -17.14
N PRO A 384 -17.52 -1.13 -17.60
CA PRO A 384 -16.65 -2.18 -18.09
C PRO A 384 -16.09 -3.01 -16.94
N VAL A 385 -15.82 -4.29 -17.24
CA VAL A 385 -15.06 -5.18 -16.34
C VAL A 385 -13.72 -4.52 -16.00
N PRO A 386 -13.45 -4.21 -14.72
CA PRO A 386 -12.20 -3.54 -14.34
C PRO A 386 -11.02 -4.52 -14.38
N GLY A 387 -9.83 -3.98 -14.64
CA GLY A 387 -8.55 -4.66 -14.40
C GLY A 387 -7.88 -4.15 -13.13
N PHE A 388 -6.96 -4.94 -12.57
CA PHE A 388 -6.14 -4.50 -11.45
C PHE A 388 -5.15 -3.41 -11.92
N PRO A 389 -5.16 -2.20 -11.32
CA PRO A 389 -4.18 -1.16 -11.61
C PRO A 389 -2.76 -1.59 -11.24
N ALA A 390 -1.71 -1.13 -11.91
CA ALA A 390 -0.34 -1.63 -11.70
C ALA A 390 0.16 -1.53 -10.24
N ASP A 391 -0.26 -0.52 -9.51
CA ASP A 391 0.12 -0.24 -8.12
C ASP A 391 -0.89 -0.75 -7.07
N TRP A 392 -1.76 -1.69 -7.46
CA TRP A 392 -2.79 -2.20 -6.56
C TRP A 392 -2.23 -3.01 -5.37
N ASP A 393 -1.03 -3.59 -5.47
CA ASP A 393 -0.39 -4.41 -4.42
C ASP A 393 0.71 -3.65 -3.66
N VAL A 394 0.59 -2.33 -3.55
CA VAL A 394 1.38 -1.54 -2.58
C VAL A 394 1.19 -2.08 -1.16
N PRO A 395 2.12 -1.82 -0.21
CA PRO A 395 2.01 -2.31 1.15
C PRO A 395 0.61 -2.14 1.75
N HIS A 396 0.11 -3.21 2.35
CA HIS A 396 -1.23 -3.27 2.95
C HIS A 396 -1.24 -2.60 4.33
N VAL A 397 -2.23 -1.74 4.56
CA VAL A 397 -2.34 -0.96 5.80
C VAL A 397 -3.71 -1.26 6.42
N ALA A 398 -3.78 -2.26 7.29
CA ALA A 398 -4.96 -2.49 8.14
C ALA A 398 -4.60 -2.26 9.60
N GLY A 399 -5.56 -1.71 10.35
CA GLY A 399 -5.47 -1.62 11.80
C GLY A 399 -5.40 -3.02 12.46
N PRO A 400 -4.89 -3.09 13.70
CA PRO A 400 -4.81 -4.35 14.45
C PRO A 400 -6.16 -5.03 14.72
#